data_AF-A0AA36DBL9-F1
#
_entry.id   AF-A0AA36DBL9-F1
#
_cell.length_a   1.000
_cell.length_b   1.000
_cell.length_c   1.000
_cell.angle_alpha   90.00
_cell.angle_beta   90.00
_cell.angle_gamma   90.00
#
_symmetry.space_group_name_H-M   'P 1'
#
loop_
_entity.id
_entity.type
_entity.pdbx_description
1 polymer ?
#
loop_
_entity_poly.entity_id
_entity_poly.type
_entity_poly.pdbx_seq_one_letter_code
_entity_poly.pdbx_strand_id
1 'polypeptide(L)'
;MPTIKLHEKGCCRFSSLGALMGRNETALLGTGRYFQSHLYFSHLRTEILKWMQPSKNVTAEAEKVLRKRDVSGNVLCVHARRGDFIHGQADKIGTVFLFSNDPGWLNSTFSAVFHGANRISNGYKTSSLRYIFPDTKSNFVTLVLAHFYCNRVLITAPPSTFAWFMGFLAANGTGKVHFSETYAKPGGGLEKQLIPSEFFLPDWVPLRMHDTSNFEEIRIDEIRPFIPLKNKA
;
A
#
# COMPACT_ATOMS: atom_id res chain seq x y z
N MET A 1 1.62 2.45 34.97
CA MET A 1 1.61 3.41 33.83
C MET A 1 0.15 3.65 33.47
N PRO A 2 -0.34 4.92 33.46
CA PRO A 2 -1.73 5.21 33.13
C PRO A 2 -2.06 4.82 31.69
N THR A 3 -3.23 4.23 31.47
CA THR A 3 -3.70 3.82 30.13
C THR A 3 -4.72 4.82 29.62
N ILE A 4 -4.54 5.30 28.38
CA ILE A 4 -5.46 6.22 27.72
C ILE A 4 -5.99 5.58 26.44
N LYS A 5 -7.31 5.58 26.33
CA LYS A 5 -8.06 5.06 25.20
C LYS A 5 -8.15 6.13 24.10
N LEU A 6 -7.41 5.94 23.02
CA LEU A 6 -7.39 6.78 21.83
C LEU A 6 -8.10 6.03 20.69
N HIS A 7 -9.01 6.68 19.97
CA HIS A 7 -9.64 6.12 18.77
C HIS A 7 -10.27 4.71 18.96
N GLU A 8 -11.15 4.56 19.96
CA GLU A 8 -11.84 3.27 20.21
C GLU A 8 -13.05 3.01 19.30
N LYS A 9 -13.75 4.07 18.89
CA LYS A 9 -15.01 3.99 18.15
C LYS A 9 -14.80 4.21 16.66
N GLY A 10 -14.58 3.09 15.97
CA GLY A 10 -14.52 3.04 14.51
C GLY A 10 -13.11 2.97 13.95
N CYS A 11 -13.00 3.32 12.67
CA CYS A 11 -11.77 3.37 11.90
C CYS A 11 -11.70 4.68 11.11
N CYS A 12 -10.50 4.97 10.59
CA CYS A 12 -10.30 5.90 9.48
C CYS A 12 -10.71 7.38 9.72
N ARG A 13 -10.68 7.84 10.98
CA ARG A 13 -10.79 9.27 11.35
C ARG A 13 -9.62 9.71 12.22
N PHE A 14 -9.31 10.99 12.18
CA PHE A 14 -8.48 11.59 13.21
C PHE A 14 -9.28 11.71 14.53
N SER A 15 -8.57 11.66 15.64
CA SER A 15 -9.12 11.92 16.97
C SER A 15 -8.10 12.77 17.69
N SER A 16 -8.49 13.98 18.04
CA SER A 16 -7.55 14.96 18.57
C SER A 16 -6.90 14.45 19.86
N LEU A 17 -5.59 14.66 19.98
CA LEU A 17 -4.83 14.31 21.17
C LEU A 17 -5.06 15.31 22.33
N GLY A 18 -6.14 16.11 22.28
CA GLY A 18 -6.48 17.08 23.32
C GLY A 18 -6.64 16.46 24.70
N ALA A 19 -7.08 15.20 24.78
CA ALA A 19 -7.15 14.43 26.03
C ALA A 19 -5.77 14.09 26.66
N LEU A 20 -4.67 14.36 25.94
CA LEU A 20 -3.29 14.25 26.43
C LEU A 20 -2.70 15.62 26.86
N MET A 21 -3.36 16.73 26.54
CA MET A 21 -2.87 18.07 26.88
C MET A 21 -3.05 18.36 28.38
N GLY A 22 -2.10 19.06 28.99
CA GLY A 22 -2.14 19.43 30.41
C GLY A 22 -1.93 18.25 31.38
N ARG A 23 -1.43 17.11 30.88
CA ARG A 23 -1.11 15.93 31.69
C ARG A 23 0.31 16.01 32.26
N ASN A 24 0.45 15.62 33.53
CA ASN A 24 1.73 15.68 34.26
C ASN A 24 2.49 14.35 34.28
N GLU A 25 1.93 13.27 33.70
CA GLU A 25 2.58 11.96 33.73
C GLU A 25 3.69 11.85 32.67
N THR A 26 4.86 11.40 33.09
CA THR A 26 6.05 11.25 32.23
C THR A 26 5.94 10.13 31.19
N ALA A 27 4.97 9.22 31.34
CA ALA A 27 4.76 8.08 30.46
C ALA A 27 3.29 7.64 30.48
N LEU A 28 2.69 7.49 29.29
CA LEU A 28 1.29 7.11 29.08
C LEU A 28 1.19 5.92 28.11
N LEU A 29 0.35 4.93 28.43
CA LEU A 29 0.07 3.81 27.54
C LEU A 29 -1.17 4.12 26.68
N GLY A 30 -0.96 4.47 25.42
CA GLY A 30 -2.05 4.63 24.46
C GLY A 30 -2.59 3.29 23.98
N THR A 31 -3.88 3.02 24.16
CA THR A 31 -4.59 1.91 23.51
C THR A 31 -5.55 2.45 22.47
N GLY A 32 -5.62 1.80 21.30
CA GLY A 32 -6.46 2.26 20.20
C GLY A 32 -6.49 1.31 19.02
N ARG A 33 -7.30 1.63 18.02
CA ARG A 33 -7.43 0.82 16.80
C ARG A 33 -7.02 1.60 15.57
N TYR A 34 -6.58 0.87 14.55
CA TYR A 34 -6.34 1.32 13.17
C TYR A 34 -5.26 2.41 12.98
N PHE A 35 -5.32 3.57 13.65
CA PHE A 35 -4.35 4.66 13.54
C PHE A 35 -3.93 4.93 12.08
N GLN A 36 -4.94 5.15 11.21
CA GLN A 36 -4.74 5.46 9.80
C GLN A 36 -5.24 6.87 9.55
N SER A 37 -4.37 7.84 9.79
CA SER A 37 -4.62 9.24 9.43
C SER A 37 -3.28 9.93 9.30
N HIS A 38 -3.13 10.73 8.25
CA HIS A 38 -1.91 11.49 8.03
C HIS A 38 -1.68 12.53 9.15
N LEU A 39 -2.75 13.00 9.80
CA LEU A 39 -2.70 13.99 10.87
C LEU A 39 -1.97 13.47 12.12
N TYR A 40 -1.98 12.15 12.38
CA TYR A 40 -1.18 11.57 13.47
C TYR A 40 0.32 11.52 13.16
N PHE A 41 0.71 11.30 11.90
CA PHE A 41 2.05 10.79 11.59
C PHE A 41 2.86 11.61 10.59
N SER A 42 2.27 12.57 9.86
CA SER A 42 3.01 13.32 8.81
C SER A 42 4.17 14.12 9.40
N HIS A 43 3.98 14.75 10.55
CA HIS A 43 5.02 15.48 11.27
C HIS A 43 6.11 14.58 11.86
N LEU A 44 5.83 13.28 12.02
CA LEU A 44 6.78 12.26 12.49
C LEU A 44 7.34 11.40 11.35
N ARG A 45 6.99 11.66 10.09
CA ARG A 45 7.27 10.76 8.95
C ARG A 45 8.75 10.41 8.86
N THR A 46 9.64 11.40 8.99
CA THR A 46 11.10 11.22 9.01
C THR A 46 11.58 10.27 10.11
N GLU A 47 11.01 10.37 11.32
CA GLU A 47 11.42 9.53 12.46
C GLU A 47 10.81 8.13 12.36
N ILE A 48 9.57 8.01 11.91
CA ILE A 48 8.94 6.71 11.62
C ILE A 48 9.72 5.96 10.55
N LEU A 49 10.21 6.64 9.50
CA LEU A 49 11.06 6.03 8.47
C LEU A 49 12.41 5.55 9.02
N LYS A 50 12.96 6.19 10.06
CA LYS A 50 14.15 5.70 10.80
C LYS A 50 13.80 4.50 11.69
N TRP A 51 12.70 4.56 12.44
CA TRP A 51 12.26 3.46 13.32
C TRP A 51 11.86 2.20 12.54
N MET A 52 11.36 2.37 11.31
CA MET A 52 10.99 1.29 10.40
C MET A 52 12.16 0.77 9.54
N GLN A 53 13.39 1.24 9.75
CA GLN A 53 14.57 0.62 9.13
C GLN A 53 14.71 -0.83 9.60
N PRO A 54 14.75 -1.82 8.69
CA PRO A 54 14.84 -3.21 9.09
C PRO A 54 16.21 -3.55 9.67
N SER A 55 16.22 -4.55 10.57
CA SER A 55 17.46 -5.22 10.94
C SER A 55 18.07 -5.96 9.74
N LYS A 56 19.36 -6.30 9.85
CA LYS A 56 20.07 -7.12 8.84
C LYS A 56 19.34 -8.45 8.56
N ASN A 57 18.72 -9.06 9.57
CA ASN A 57 17.98 -10.31 9.44
C ASN A 57 16.70 -10.14 8.61
N VAL A 58 15.91 -9.10 8.87
CA VAL A 58 14.68 -8.80 8.11
C VAL A 58 15.02 -8.41 6.68
N THR A 59 16.10 -7.64 6.48
CA THR A 59 16.65 -7.30 5.16
C THR A 59 17.02 -8.56 4.37
N ALA A 60 17.71 -9.51 5.00
CA ALA A 60 18.06 -10.78 4.38
C ALA A 60 16.84 -11.68 4.09
N GLU A 61 15.79 -11.65 4.91
CA GLU A 61 14.53 -12.34 4.61
C GLU A 61 13.82 -11.71 3.40
N ALA A 62 13.72 -10.37 3.36
CA ALA A 62 13.19 -9.64 2.21
C ALA A 62 13.96 -9.97 0.92
N GLU A 63 15.29 -10.04 0.96
CA GLU A 63 16.07 -10.51 -0.20
C GLU A 63 15.78 -11.97 -0.59
N LYS A 64 15.60 -12.88 0.37
CA LYS A 64 15.28 -14.29 0.08
C LYS A 64 13.94 -14.43 -0.65
N VAL A 65 12.94 -13.62 -0.30
CA VAL A 65 11.64 -13.56 -0.99
C VAL A 65 11.82 -13.19 -2.47
N LEU A 66 12.75 -12.27 -2.77
CA LEU A 66 12.99 -11.77 -4.12
C LEU A 66 13.90 -12.68 -4.96
N ARG A 67 14.98 -13.22 -4.36
CA ARG A 67 15.94 -14.09 -5.08
C ARG A 67 15.28 -15.33 -5.68
N LYS A 68 14.20 -15.84 -5.07
CA LYS A 68 13.38 -16.95 -5.60
C LYS A 68 12.56 -16.61 -6.85
N ARG A 69 12.52 -15.35 -7.31
CA ARG A 69 11.52 -14.82 -8.26
C ARG A 69 12.10 -14.11 -9.49
N ASP A 70 13.42 -14.15 -9.69
CA ASP A 70 14.13 -13.48 -10.80
C ASP A 70 13.66 -12.03 -11.08
N VAL A 71 13.73 -11.19 -10.04
CA VAL A 71 13.19 -9.83 -10.12
C VAL A 71 14.09 -8.92 -10.95
N SER A 72 13.55 -8.35 -12.02
CA SER A 72 14.21 -7.31 -12.81
C SER A 72 13.19 -6.43 -13.56
N GLY A 73 13.63 -5.25 -14.04
CA GLY A 73 12.76 -4.25 -14.67
C GLY A 73 12.10 -3.28 -13.67
N ASN A 74 11.15 -2.47 -14.16
CA ASN A 74 10.44 -1.47 -13.37
C ASN A 74 9.44 -2.11 -12.38
N VAL A 75 9.33 -1.59 -11.16
CA VAL A 75 8.51 -2.18 -10.07
C VAL A 75 7.28 -1.35 -9.72
N LEU A 76 6.09 -1.81 -10.12
CA LEU A 76 4.81 -1.31 -9.61
C LEU A 76 4.36 -2.17 -8.42
N CYS A 77 3.90 -1.53 -7.36
CA CYS A 77 3.41 -2.23 -6.17
C CYS A 77 1.90 -2.08 -6.02
N VAL A 78 1.17 -3.18 -6.00
CA VAL A 78 -0.30 -3.18 -5.90
C VAL A 78 -0.70 -3.91 -4.64
N HIS A 79 -1.42 -3.25 -3.73
CA HIS A 79 -2.13 -3.93 -2.66
C HIS A 79 -3.57 -4.23 -3.11
N ALA A 80 -3.88 -5.51 -3.16
CA ALA A 80 -5.21 -6.04 -3.42
C ALA A 80 -5.73 -6.82 -2.20
N ARG A 81 -6.86 -6.38 -1.63
CA ARG A 81 -7.54 -7.06 -0.53
C ARG A 81 -8.94 -7.46 -0.99
N ARG A 82 -9.14 -8.77 -1.11
CA ARG A 82 -10.36 -9.40 -1.62
C ARG A 82 -11.28 -9.84 -0.48
N GLY A 83 -11.72 -8.86 0.31
CA GLY A 83 -12.89 -9.06 1.14
C GLY A 83 -14.16 -8.83 0.32
N ASP A 84 -15.00 -8.00 0.89
CA ASP A 84 -16.26 -7.40 0.43
C ASP A 84 -16.19 -6.54 -0.86
N PHE A 85 -15.15 -6.66 -1.69
CA PHE A 85 -14.92 -5.79 -2.86
C PHE A 85 -14.59 -6.56 -4.14
N ILE A 86 -15.39 -6.37 -5.19
CA ILE A 86 -15.24 -6.98 -6.52
C ILE A 86 -15.37 -5.90 -7.62
N HIS A 87 -14.57 -6.08 -8.68
CA HIS A 87 -14.54 -5.40 -9.99
C HIS A 87 -13.51 -4.26 -10.18
N GLY A 88 -12.47 -4.58 -10.95
CA GLY A 88 -11.53 -3.64 -11.57
C GLY A 88 -10.60 -4.36 -12.54
N GLN A 89 -10.49 -3.87 -13.78
CA GLN A 89 -9.49 -4.30 -14.77
C GLN A 89 -8.33 -3.29 -14.81
N ALA A 90 -7.18 -3.70 -15.35
CA ALA A 90 -6.03 -2.83 -15.58
C ALA A 90 -5.18 -3.38 -16.75
N ASP A 91 -4.35 -2.52 -17.35
CA ASP A 91 -3.54 -2.83 -18.54
C ASP A 91 -2.01 -2.69 -18.30
N LYS A 92 -1.22 -3.01 -19.33
CA LYS A 92 0.24 -3.32 -19.33
C LYS A 92 1.11 -2.06 -19.10
N ILE A 93 2.40 -2.05 -18.71
CA ILE A 93 3.52 -3.03 -18.68
C ILE A 93 4.41 -2.81 -17.41
N GLY A 94 5.11 -3.83 -16.90
CA GLY A 94 6.09 -3.73 -15.80
C GLY A 94 6.29 -5.03 -14.99
N THR A 95 7.19 -5.05 -14.02
CA THR A 95 7.19 -6.08 -12.97
C THR A 95 6.26 -5.61 -11.86
N VAL A 96 5.20 -6.37 -11.56
CA VAL A 96 4.16 -5.98 -10.61
C VAL A 96 4.30 -6.82 -9.34
N PHE A 97 4.62 -6.16 -8.23
CA PHE A 97 4.57 -6.76 -6.91
C PHE A 97 3.12 -6.74 -6.43
N LEU A 98 2.52 -7.92 -6.32
CA LEU A 98 1.14 -8.06 -5.87
C LEU A 98 1.12 -8.46 -4.39
N PHE A 99 0.67 -7.53 -3.57
CA PHE A 99 0.50 -7.68 -2.14
C PHE A 99 -0.96 -8.04 -1.85
N SER A 100 -1.22 -9.29 -1.47
CA SER A 100 -2.57 -9.75 -1.12
C SER A 100 -2.56 -10.72 0.05
N ASN A 101 -3.65 -10.68 0.82
CA ASN A 101 -3.95 -11.66 1.86
C ASN A 101 -4.62 -12.93 1.31
N ASP A 102 -4.97 -12.97 0.02
CA ASP A 102 -5.50 -14.15 -0.69
C ASP A 102 -4.69 -14.37 -1.99
N PRO A 103 -3.49 -14.97 -1.92
CA PRO A 103 -2.65 -15.20 -3.10
C PRO A 103 -3.25 -16.23 -4.06
N GLY A 104 -4.12 -17.13 -3.59
CA GLY A 104 -4.77 -18.16 -4.42
C GLY A 104 -5.78 -17.55 -5.39
N TRP A 105 -6.71 -16.73 -4.88
CA TRP A 105 -7.64 -15.97 -5.71
C TRP A 105 -6.93 -14.96 -6.59
N LEU A 106 -5.90 -14.29 -6.08
CA LEU A 106 -5.18 -13.29 -6.84
C LEU A 106 -4.46 -13.93 -8.03
N ASN A 107 -3.84 -15.11 -7.84
CA ASN A 107 -3.23 -15.87 -8.91
C ASN A 107 -4.25 -16.32 -9.98
N SER A 108 -5.42 -16.84 -9.59
CA SER A 108 -6.45 -17.26 -10.56
C SER A 108 -7.11 -16.07 -11.28
N THR A 109 -7.35 -14.97 -10.58
CA THR A 109 -8.10 -13.82 -11.10
C THR A 109 -7.24 -12.85 -11.90
N PHE A 110 -6.00 -12.54 -11.46
CA PHE A 110 -5.08 -11.77 -12.31
C PHE A 110 -4.74 -12.55 -13.57
N SER A 111 -4.53 -13.86 -13.48
CA SER A 111 -4.39 -14.70 -14.67
C SER A 111 -5.62 -14.58 -15.57
N ALA A 112 -6.84 -14.76 -15.05
CA ALA A 112 -8.06 -14.68 -15.87
C ALA A 112 -8.28 -13.29 -16.52
N VAL A 113 -8.07 -12.20 -15.78
CA VAL A 113 -8.29 -10.83 -16.26
C VAL A 113 -7.23 -10.43 -17.30
N PHE A 114 -5.94 -10.64 -17.02
CA PHE A 114 -4.86 -10.20 -17.92
C PHE A 114 -4.61 -11.18 -19.07
N HIS A 115 -4.83 -12.49 -18.91
CA HIS A 115 -4.87 -13.40 -20.07
C HIS A 115 -6.18 -13.25 -20.87
N GLY A 116 -7.29 -12.84 -20.25
CA GLY A 116 -8.52 -12.46 -20.96
C GLY A 116 -8.36 -11.21 -21.82
N ALA A 117 -7.60 -10.21 -21.33
CA ALA A 117 -7.25 -8.99 -22.06
C ALA A 117 -6.40 -9.23 -23.34
N ASN A 118 -5.88 -10.44 -23.59
CA ASN A 118 -5.28 -10.81 -24.89
C ASN A 118 -6.28 -10.76 -26.06
N ARG A 119 -7.60 -10.68 -25.81
CA ARG A 119 -8.61 -10.68 -26.88
C ARG A 119 -9.08 -9.31 -27.35
N ILE A 120 -8.76 -8.21 -26.67
CA ILE A 120 -9.24 -6.86 -27.04
C ILE A 120 -8.14 -5.81 -26.87
N SER A 121 -7.25 -5.68 -27.87
CA SER A 121 -6.73 -4.42 -28.43
C SER A 121 -5.40 -4.60 -29.20
N ASN A 122 -5.45 -4.34 -30.51
CA ASN A 122 -4.36 -3.84 -31.37
C ASN A 122 -2.92 -4.35 -31.11
N GLY A 123 -2.68 -5.66 -31.18
CA GLY A 123 -1.35 -6.23 -31.52
C GLY A 123 -0.24 -6.15 -30.45
N TYR A 124 -0.46 -5.51 -29.30
CA TYR A 124 0.54 -5.42 -28.23
C TYR A 124 0.61 -6.71 -27.40
N LYS A 125 1.65 -7.53 -27.60
CA LYS A 125 1.92 -8.78 -26.86
C LYS A 125 1.98 -8.54 -25.35
N THR A 126 1.19 -9.29 -24.56
CA THR A 126 1.14 -9.24 -23.09
C THR A 126 2.38 -9.82 -22.39
N SER A 127 3.39 -10.30 -23.11
CA SER A 127 4.36 -11.30 -22.65
C SER A 127 5.48 -10.80 -21.72
N SER A 128 5.44 -9.55 -21.25
CA SER A 128 6.51 -8.92 -20.46
C SER A 128 6.13 -8.59 -19.01
N LEU A 129 4.87 -8.75 -18.62
CA LEU A 129 4.42 -8.58 -17.23
C LEU A 129 4.89 -9.76 -16.36
N ARG A 130 5.61 -9.48 -15.27
CA ARG A 130 5.95 -10.49 -14.24
C ARG A 130 5.31 -10.14 -12.92
N TYR A 131 4.63 -11.11 -12.31
CA TYR A 131 3.93 -10.93 -11.04
C TYR A 131 4.70 -11.57 -9.90
N ILE A 132 4.93 -10.81 -8.83
CA ILE A 132 5.65 -11.28 -7.64
C ILE A 132 4.71 -11.21 -6.45
N PHE A 133 4.41 -12.38 -5.91
CA PHE A 133 3.73 -12.55 -4.63
C PHE A 133 4.82 -12.75 -3.57
N PRO A 134 4.92 -11.86 -2.56
CA PRO A 134 5.84 -12.04 -1.44
C PRO A 134 5.47 -13.29 -0.65
N ASP A 135 6.21 -14.37 -0.87
CA ASP A 135 6.06 -15.64 -0.15
C ASP A 135 6.71 -15.53 1.25
N THR A 136 6.07 -14.76 2.12
CA THR A 136 6.41 -14.61 3.54
C THR A 136 5.14 -14.50 4.37
N LYS A 137 5.20 -15.02 5.60
CA LYS A 137 4.15 -14.85 6.62
C LYS A 137 4.32 -13.55 7.41
N SER A 138 5.41 -12.81 7.18
CA SER A 138 5.75 -11.59 7.92
C SER A 138 5.28 -10.34 7.18
N ASN A 139 4.19 -9.73 7.68
CA ASN A 139 3.74 -8.42 7.19
C ASN A 139 4.85 -7.36 7.26
N PHE A 140 5.76 -7.43 8.24
CA PHE A 140 6.86 -6.47 8.35
C PHE A 140 7.88 -6.62 7.20
N VAL A 141 8.22 -7.86 6.80
CA VAL A 141 9.06 -8.11 5.61
C VAL A 141 8.38 -7.56 4.35
N THR A 142 7.07 -7.72 4.25
CA THR A 142 6.27 -7.16 3.16
C THR A 142 6.27 -5.63 3.14
N LEU A 143 6.19 -4.96 4.30
CA LEU A 143 6.35 -3.50 4.41
C LEU A 143 7.77 -3.04 4.08
N VAL A 144 8.79 -3.82 4.42
CA VAL A 144 10.20 -3.55 4.07
C VAL A 144 10.41 -3.61 2.56
N LEU A 145 9.80 -4.58 1.87
CA LEU A 145 9.78 -4.58 0.41
C LEU A 145 9.14 -3.28 -0.13
N ALA A 146 8.05 -2.81 0.49
CA ALA A 146 7.42 -1.58 0.07
C ALA A 146 8.29 -0.34 0.29
N HIS A 147 8.91 -0.25 1.47
CA HIS A 147 9.79 0.84 1.85
C HIS A 147 10.96 1.04 0.87
N PHE A 148 11.56 -0.04 0.36
CA PHE A 148 12.73 0.08 -0.53
C PHE A 148 12.44 0.02 -2.02
N TYR A 149 11.36 -0.64 -2.47
CA TYR A 149 11.15 -0.93 -3.90
C TYR A 149 9.97 -0.21 -4.53
N CYS A 150 8.97 0.20 -3.76
CA CYS A 150 7.74 0.76 -4.31
C CYS A 150 7.82 2.28 -4.44
N ASN A 151 8.32 2.80 -5.57
CA ASN A 151 8.21 4.25 -5.86
C ASN A 151 6.85 4.64 -6.46
N ARG A 152 6.09 3.67 -6.92
CA ARG A 152 4.70 3.76 -7.35
C ARG A 152 3.90 2.68 -6.64
N VAL A 153 2.83 3.09 -5.96
CA VAL A 153 1.93 2.20 -5.21
C VAL A 153 0.51 2.35 -5.73
N LEU A 154 -0.22 1.24 -5.85
CA LEU A 154 -1.64 1.17 -6.14
C LEU A 154 -2.43 0.51 -4.98
N ILE A 155 -3.27 1.35 -4.39
CA ILE A 155 -4.34 1.25 -3.41
C ILE A 155 -5.69 0.63 -3.79
N THR A 156 -5.88 -0.66 -4.14
CA THR A 156 -7.25 -1.08 -4.57
C THR A 156 -8.27 -1.18 -3.43
N ALA A 157 -7.82 -1.34 -2.18
CA ALA A 157 -8.67 -1.39 -0.98
C ALA A 157 -8.15 -0.41 0.09
N PRO A 158 -8.45 0.89 -0.03
CA PRO A 158 -7.84 1.97 0.75
C PRO A 158 -7.99 1.88 2.28
N PRO A 159 -9.11 1.41 2.87
CA PRO A 159 -9.26 1.25 4.32
C PRO A 159 -8.29 0.24 4.98
N SER A 160 -7.54 -0.54 4.20
CA SER A 160 -6.62 -1.55 4.72
C SER A 160 -5.44 -0.92 5.47
N THR A 161 -5.32 -1.15 6.78
CA THR A 161 -4.20 -0.68 7.62
C THR A 161 -2.84 -1.04 7.04
N PHE A 162 -2.70 -2.27 6.57
CA PHE A 162 -1.49 -2.73 5.90
C PHE A 162 -1.17 -1.87 4.68
N ALA A 163 -2.15 -1.61 3.82
CA ALA A 163 -1.95 -0.83 2.60
C ALA A 163 -1.62 0.62 2.89
N TRP A 164 -2.25 1.21 3.91
CA TRP A 164 -1.98 2.57 4.34
C TRP A 164 -0.52 2.73 4.77
N PHE A 165 0.00 1.85 5.63
CA PHE A 165 1.42 1.86 6.02
C PHE A 165 2.36 1.51 4.85
N MET A 166 1.95 0.59 3.98
CA MET A 166 2.70 0.25 2.76
C MET A 166 2.88 1.47 1.85
N GLY A 167 1.84 2.29 1.65
CA GLY A 167 1.90 3.56 0.93
C GLY A 167 2.68 4.65 1.68
N PHE A 168 2.49 4.77 3.00
CA PHE A 168 3.14 5.78 3.84
C PHE A 168 4.68 5.65 3.83
N LEU A 169 5.17 4.40 3.87
CA LEU A 169 6.59 4.05 3.91
C LEU A 169 7.24 3.96 2.52
N ALA A 170 6.43 3.87 1.46
CA ALA A 170 6.83 3.59 0.08
C ALA A 170 8.03 4.42 -0.41
N ALA A 171 9.06 3.76 -0.94
CA ALA A 171 10.32 4.38 -1.40
C ALA A 171 10.88 5.41 -0.40
N ASN A 172 11.08 4.99 0.85
CA ASN A 172 11.49 5.83 1.98
C ASN A 172 10.62 7.08 2.15
N GLY A 173 9.30 6.92 2.03
CA GLY A 173 8.31 8.00 2.09
C GLY A 173 8.26 8.93 0.87
N THR A 174 8.98 8.63 -0.22
CA THR A 174 8.97 9.41 -1.48
C THR A 174 8.15 8.78 -2.61
N GLY A 175 7.51 7.63 -2.36
CA GLY A 175 6.68 6.94 -3.34
C GLY A 175 5.36 7.67 -3.61
N LYS A 176 4.98 7.81 -4.89
CA LYS A 176 3.66 8.33 -5.29
C LYS A 176 2.63 7.22 -5.13
N VAL A 177 1.62 7.45 -4.29
CA VAL A 177 0.55 6.49 -3.99
C VAL A 177 -0.70 6.88 -4.75
N HIS A 178 -1.27 5.93 -5.48
CA HIS A 178 -2.57 6.04 -6.14
C HIS A 178 -3.54 5.10 -5.43
N PHE A 179 -4.83 5.44 -5.33
CA PHE A 179 -5.82 4.60 -4.65
C PHE A 179 -7.19 4.61 -5.31
N SER A 180 -7.96 3.53 -5.18
CA SER A 180 -9.31 3.46 -5.76
C SER A 180 -10.24 4.45 -5.05
N GLU A 181 -10.70 5.47 -5.77
CA GLU A 181 -11.65 6.46 -5.26
C GLU A 181 -13.00 5.78 -4.93
N THR A 182 -13.40 4.78 -5.73
CA THR A 182 -14.63 4.00 -5.52
C THR A 182 -14.68 3.35 -4.14
N TYR A 183 -13.58 2.70 -3.73
CA TYR A 183 -13.47 2.04 -2.42
C TYR A 183 -12.90 2.95 -1.31
N ALA A 184 -12.78 4.26 -1.59
CA ALA A 184 -12.56 5.30 -0.60
C ALA A 184 -13.84 6.08 -0.24
N LYS A 185 -14.99 5.76 -0.87
CA LYS A 185 -16.27 6.43 -0.63
C LYS A 185 -17.13 5.68 0.41
N PRO A 186 -17.82 6.41 1.32
CA PRO A 186 -18.84 5.83 2.20
C PRO A 186 -19.91 5.04 1.42
N GLY A 187 -20.04 3.74 1.67
CA GLY A 187 -21.04 2.92 0.98
C GLY A 187 -21.25 1.51 1.56
N GLY A 188 -20.19 0.69 1.61
CA GLY A 188 -20.27 -0.74 1.95
C GLY A 188 -20.18 -1.04 3.45
N GLY A 189 -19.05 -0.71 4.08
CA GLY A 189 -18.69 -1.14 5.43
C GLY A 189 -17.85 -0.12 6.18
N LEU A 190 -16.55 -0.41 6.36
CA LEU A 190 -15.58 0.42 7.11
C LEU A 190 -15.46 1.84 6.52
N GLU A 191 -15.68 1.97 5.20
CA GLU A 191 -15.63 3.22 4.44
C GLU A 191 -16.65 4.26 4.93
N LYS A 192 -17.75 3.84 5.56
CA LYS A 192 -18.74 4.76 6.17
C LYS A 192 -18.15 5.64 7.27
N GLN A 193 -16.99 5.25 7.79
CA GLN A 193 -16.29 5.97 8.85
C GLN A 193 -15.10 6.77 8.31
N LEU A 194 -14.65 6.52 7.07
CA LEU A 194 -13.49 7.18 6.47
C LEU A 194 -13.80 8.64 6.10
N ILE A 195 -12.95 9.56 6.55
CA ILE A 195 -12.93 10.97 6.11
C ILE A 195 -11.69 11.15 5.21
N PRO A 196 -11.81 11.25 3.87
CA PRO A 196 -10.66 11.20 2.97
C PRO A 196 -9.58 12.25 3.27
N SER A 197 -10.01 13.47 3.61
CA SER A 197 -9.13 14.60 3.95
C SER A 197 -8.39 14.45 5.29
N GLU A 198 -8.80 13.54 6.17
CA GLU A 198 -8.05 13.20 7.40
C GLU A 198 -7.22 11.93 7.19
N PHE A 199 -7.70 11.02 6.35
CA PHE A 199 -7.19 9.66 6.21
C PHE A 199 -5.96 9.59 5.29
N PHE A 200 -6.08 10.09 4.07
CA PHE A 200 -5.00 10.07 3.07
C PHE A 200 -4.01 11.21 3.29
N LEU A 201 -2.78 11.07 2.80
CA LEU A 201 -1.86 12.21 2.74
C LEU A 201 -2.29 13.14 1.58
N PRO A 202 -2.05 14.46 1.65
CA PRO A 202 -2.45 15.40 0.60
C PRO A 202 -1.82 15.14 -0.78
N ASP A 203 -0.72 14.40 -0.85
CA ASP A 203 0.00 14.02 -2.08
C ASP A 203 -0.46 12.67 -2.68
N TRP A 204 -1.43 12.00 -2.06
CA TRP A 204 -1.98 10.73 -2.57
C TRP A 204 -3.10 10.96 -3.57
N VAL A 205 -3.08 10.17 -4.64
CA VAL A 205 -3.91 10.41 -5.82
C VAL A 205 -5.10 9.45 -5.91
N PRO A 206 -6.34 9.94 -5.94
CA PRO A 206 -7.51 9.11 -6.19
C PRO A 206 -7.61 8.69 -7.67
N LEU A 207 -7.93 7.42 -7.92
CA LEU A 207 -8.20 6.87 -9.25
C LEU A 207 -9.67 6.48 -9.39
N ARG A 208 -10.32 6.99 -10.45
CA ARG A 208 -11.69 6.61 -10.82
C ARG A 208 -11.66 5.43 -11.78
N MET A 209 -11.64 4.22 -11.22
CA MET A 209 -11.48 2.98 -12.00
C MET A 209 -12.66 2.60 -12.93
N HIS A 210 -13.71 3.44 -13.00
CA HIS A 210 -14.90 3.23 -13.85
C HIS A 210 -15.25 4.45 -14.73
N ASP A 211 -14.46 5.52 -14.69
CA ASP A 211 -14.69 6.73 -15.49
C ASP A 211 -13.71 6.77 -16.67
N THR A 212 -14.20 6.42 -17.86
CA THR A 212 -13.40 6.43 -19.09
C THR A 212 -13.23 7.82 -19.70
N SER A 213 -13.89 8.85 -19.15
CA SER A 213 -13.83 10.22 -19.67
C SER A 213 -12.72 11.07 -19.06
N ASN A 214 -12.27 10.72 -17.84
CA ASN A 214 -11.13 11.33 -17.15
C ASN A 214 -10.39 10.26 -16.32
N PHE A 215 -9.53 9.48 -16.97
CA PHE A 215 -8.69 8.49 -16.28
C PHE A 215 -7.34 9.11 -15.87
N GLU A 216 -6.92 8.86 -14.63
CA GLU A 216 -5.54 9.09 -14.20
C GLU A 216 -4.70 7.84 -14.50
N GLU A 217 -3.57 8.03 -15.19
CA GLU A 217 -2.70 6.94 -15.63
C GLU A 217 -1.44 6.83 -14.75
N ILE A 218 -1.10 5.60 -14.31
CA ILE A 218 0.20 5.33 -13.69
C ILE A 218 1.24 5.11 -14.79
N ARG A 219 1.86 6.20 -15.23
CA ARG A 219 2.90 6.21 -16.26
C ARG A 219 4.09 5.31 -15.94
N ILE A 220 4.47 4.47 -16.90
CA ILE A 220 5.49 3.41 -16.75
C ILE A 220 6.92 3.99 -16.67
N ASP A 221 7.17 5.08 -17.37
CA ASP A 221 8.45 5.81 -17.36
C ASP A 221 8.75 6.49 -16.01
N GLU A 222 7.72 6.68 -15.17
CA GLU A 222 7.87 7.15 -13.80
C GLU A 222 8.13 6.03 -12.77
N ILE A 223 8.06 4.75 -13.17
CA ILE A 223 8.31 3.62 -12.29
C ILE A 223 9.82 3.35 -12.23
N ARG A 224 10.39 3.26 -11.02
CA ARG A 224 11.83 3.02 -10.85
C ARG A 224 12.20 1.57 -11.19
N PRO A 225 13.40 1.33 -11.75
CA PRO A 225 13.93 -0.01 -11.93
C PRO A 225 14.22 -0.68 -10.58
N PHE A 226 14.10 -2.01 -10.57
CA PHE A 226 14.52 -2.85 -9.46
C PHE A 226 16.04 -2.75 -9.24
N ILE A 227 16.44 -2.39 -8.02
CA ILE A 227 17.84 -2.38 -7.56
C ILE A 227 17.89 -3.12 -6.21
N PRO A 228 18.62 -4.26 -6.08
CA PRO A 228 18.67 -5.08 -4.88
C PRO A 228 19.04 -4.32 -3.59
N LEU A 229 18.53 -4.76 -2.43
CA LEU A 229 18.80 -4.11 -1.12
C LEU A 229 20.29 -4.01 -0.81
N LYS A 230 21.06 -5.08 -1.06
CA LYS A 230 22.53 -5.09 -0.92
C LYS A 230 23.29 -4.05 -1.76
N ASN A 231 22.63 -3.40 -2.72
CA ASN A 231 23.18 -2.34 -3.57
C ASN A 231 22.59 -0.94 -3.22
N LYS A 232 21.79 -0.84 -2.14
CA LYS A 232 21.14 0.41 -1.65
C LYS A 232 21.63 0.84 -0.25
N ALA A 233 22.54 0.06 0.33
CA ALA A 233 23.13 0.28 1.66
C ALA A 233 24.53 0.89 1.52
#